data_AF-A0A7Y1T1T3-F1
#
_entry.id   AF-A0A7Y1T1T3-F1
#
_cell.length_a   1.000
_cell.length_b   1.000
_cell.length_c   1.000
_cell.angle_alpha   90.00
_cell.angle_beta   90.00
_cell.angle_gamma   90.00
#
_symmetry.space_group_name_H-M   'P 1'
#
loop_
_entity.id
_entity.type
_entity.pdbx_description
1 polymer ?
#
loop_
_entity_poly.entity_id
_entity_poly.type
_entity_poly.pdbx_seq_one_letter_code
_entity_poly.pdbx_strand_id
1 'polypeptide(L)'
;MTSKVTYLGELRTSNTHTNSNSSYHTDAPLDNNGKGEAFSPTDTVATALANCMLTMMGIKARDLSIDLSGTEAEVTKTMASNPRRISKIKVVINFSVAVD
;
A
#
# COMPACT_ATOMS: atom_id res chain seq x y z
N MET A 1 -14.04 -13.46 -8.83
CA MET A 1 -14.07 -12.43 -7.76
C MET A 1 -12.66 -12.25 -7.23
N THR A 2 -12.13 -11.03 -7.18
CA THR A 2 -10.75 -10.78 -6.71
C THR A 2 -10.63 -10.86 -5.19
N SER A 3 -11.51 -10.14 -4.48
CA SER A 3 -11.51 -10.11 -3.02
C SER A 3 -12.93 -9.95 -2.48
N LYS A 4 -13.16 -10.40 -1.25
CA LYS A 4 -14.36 -10.12 -0.46
C LYS A 4 -14.03 -9.09 0.62
N VAL A 5 -14.88 -8.08 0.76
CA VAL A 5 -14.74 -7.04 1.80
C VAL A 5 -15.97 -7.08 2.70
N THR A 6 -15.75 -7.11 4.01
CA THR A 6 -16.81 -7.10 5.03
C THR A 6 -16.62 -5.88 5.92
N TYR A 7 -17.65 -5.04 6.05
CA TYR A 7 -17.67 -3.96 7.04
C TYR A 7 -17.95 -4.56 8.43
N LEU A 8 -17.08 -4.26 9.41
CA LEU A 8 -17.15 -4.83 10.74
C LEU A 8 -17.77 -3.87 11.78
N GLY A 9 -18.26 -2.71 11.36
CA GLY A 9 -18.62 -1.62 12.27
C GLY A 9 -17.41 -0.74 12.62
N GLU A 10 -17.64 0.33 13.37
CA GLU A 10 -16.57 1.20 13.90
C GLU A 10 -15.59 1.74 12.84
N LEU A 11 -16.07 1.98 11.61
CA LEU A 11 -15.25 2.42 10.48
C LEU A 11 -14.10 1.46 10.12
N ARG A 12 -14.26 0.16 10.42
CA ARG A 12 -13.31 -0.93 10.10
C ARG A 12 -13.85 -1.87 9.02
N THR A 13 -12.96 -2.36 8.16
CA THR A 13 -13.25 -3.45 7.21
C THR A 13 -12.30 -4.64 7.37
N SER A 14 -12.76 -5.82 6.98
CA SER A 14 -11.95 -7.02 6.75
C SER A 14 -11.93 -7.35 5.27
N ASN A 15 -10.74 -7.57 4.72
CA ASN A 15 -10.51 -7.80 3.30
C ASN A 15 -9.87 -9.17 3.11
N THR A 16 -10.46 -10.04 2.29
CA THR A 16 -9.94 -11.38 2.01
C THR A 16 -9.73 -11.55 0.51
N HIS A 17 -8.52 -11.91 0.09
CA HIS A 17 -8.23 -12.26 -1.30
C HIS A 17 -8.72 -13.69 -1.60
N THR A 18 -9.49 -13.85 -2.68
CA THR A 18 -10.21 -15.12 -2.95
C THR A 18 -9.27 -16.30 -3.18
N ASN A 19 -8.16 -16.09 -3.89
CA ASN A 19 -7.33 -17.22 -4.32
C ASN A 19 -6.29 -17.64 -3.27
N SER A 20 -5.75 -16.69 -2.51
CA SER A 20 -4.71 -16.98 -1.51
C SER A 20 -5.25 -17.11 -0.09
N ASN A 21 -6.53 -16.77 0.15
CA ASN A 21 -7.14 -16.63 1.47
C ASN A 21 -6.44 -15.63 2.41
N SER A 22 -5.44 -14.89 1.92
CA SER A 22 -4.76 -13.85 2.68
C SER A 22 -5.74 -12.74 3.03
N SER A 23 -5.61 -12.18 4.23
CA SER A 23 -6.50 -11.15 4.72
C SER A 23 -5.76 -10.03 5.45
N TYR A 24 -6.41 -8.87 5.49
CA TYR A 24 -5.96 -7.72 6.26
C TYR A 24 -7.14 -6.81 6.63
N HIS A 25 -6.94 -5.99 7.65
CA HIS A 25 -7.90 -4.98 8.08
C HIS A 25 -7.55 -3.60 7.56
N THR A 26 -8.57 -2.76 7.39
CA THR A 26 -8.37 -1.31 7.26
C THR A 26 -9.28 -0.55 8.21
N ASP A 27 -8.78 0.58 8.69
CA ASP A 27 -9.51 1.48 9.60
C ASP A 27 -9.56 2.89 9.06
N ALA A 28 -10.64 3.61 9.34
CA ALA A 28 -10.54 5.06 9.27
C ALA A 28 -9.42 5.56 10.21
N PRO A 29 -8.64 6.57 9.80
CA PRO A 29 -7.61 7.15 10.65
C PRO A 29 -8.25 7.97 11.78
N LEU A 30 -7.46 8.27 12.83
CA LEU A 30 -7.91 9.07 13.98
C LEU A 30 -8.44 10.45 13.57
N ASP A 31 -7.82 11.08 12.57
CA ASP A 31 -8.25 12.38 12.01
C ASP A 31 -9.55 12.31 11.21
N ASN A 32 -10.13 11.12 11.03
CA ASN A 32 -11.39 10.88 10.33
C ASN A 32 -12.30 9.90 11.10
N ASN A 33 -12.33 10.05 12.43
CA ASN A 33 -13.24 9.37 13.38
C ASN A 33 -13.00 7.86 13.57
N GLY A 34 -11.95 7.27 13.01
CA GLY A 34 -11.66 5.85 13.20
C GLY A 34 -10.68 5.58 14.33
N LYS A 35 -10.29 4.30 14.48
CA LYS A 35 -9.38 3.85 15.53
C LYS A 35 -7.90 3.97 15.15
N GLY A 36 -7.59 4.03 13.86
CA GLY A 36 -6.21 4.12 13.37
C GLY A 36 -5.30 2.95 13.79
N GLU A 37 -5.86 1.78 14.08
CA GLU A 37 -5.09 0.59 14.53
C GLU A 37 -4.57 -0.24 13.34
N ALA A 38 -5.03 0.04 12.12
CA ALA A 38 -4.60 -0.57 10.87
C ALA A 38 -4.41 0.49 9.77
N PHE A 39 -3.84 0.09 8.64
CA PHE A 39 -3.76 0.93 7.44
C PHE A 39 -5.15 1.50 7.10
N SER A 40 -5.25 2.78 6.79
CA SER A 40 -6.51 3.30 6.24
C SER A 40 -6.70 2.88 4.78
N PRO A 41 -7.93 2.89 4.26
CA PRO A 41 -8.16 2.61 2.84
C PRO A 41 -7.33 3.50 1.88
N THR A 42 -6.96 4.71 2.30
CA THR A 42 -6.10 5.58 1.48
C THR A 42 -4.61 5.30 1.68
N ASP A 43 -4.20 4.76 2.84
CA ASP A 43 -2.84 4.24 2.99
C ASP A 43 -2.65 3.01 2.12
N THR A 44 -3.63 2.09 2.06
CA THR A 44 -3.51 0.91 1.20
C THR A 44 -3.41 1.27 -0.28
N VAL A 45 -4.12 2.30 -0.74
CA VAL A 45 -3.95 2.84 -2.11
C VAL A 45 -2.53 3.38 -2.33
N ALA A 46 -2.01 4.19 -1.40
CA ALA A 46 -0.67 4.77 -1.53
C ALA A 46 0.43 3.71 -1.49
N THR A 47 0.32 2.75 -0.57
CA THR A 47 1.26 1.62 -0.45
C THR A 47 1.15 0.65 -1.62
N ALA A 48 -0.05 0.39 -2.15
CA ALA A 48 -0.23 -0.45 -3.32
C ALA A 48 0.51 0.09 -4.55
N LEU A 49 0.61 1.41 -4.71
CA LEU A 49 1.42 2.02 -5.76
C LEU A 49 2.90 1.64 -5.63
N ALA A 50 3.48 1.77 -4.43
CA ALA A 50 4.87 1.41 -4.17
C ALA A 50 5.11 -0.10 -4.34
N ASN A 51 4.19 -0.95 -3.84
CA ASN A 51 4.25 -2.39 -4.03
C ASN A 51 4.26 -2.77 -5.52
N CYS A 52 3.41 -2.10 -6.32
CA CYS A 52 3.35 -2.31 -7.76
C CYS A 52 4.67 -1.90 -8.43
N MET A 53 5.21 -0.72 -8.10
CA MET A 53 6.52 -0.26 -8.59
C MET A 53 7.62 -1.27 -8.30
N LEU A 54 7.80 -1.68 -7.04
CA LEU A 54 8.85 -2.63 -6.64
C LEU A 54 8.68 -3.99 -7.31
N THR A 55 7.45 -4.48 -7.46
CA THR A 55 7.18 -5.76 -8.13
C THR A 55 7.53 -5.69 -9.62
N MET A 56 7.13 -4.62 -10.31
CA MET A 56 7.49 -4.42 -11.72
C MET A 56 9.00 -4.25 -11.91
N MET A 57 9.65 -3.50 -11.01
CA MET A 57 11.10 -3.36 -11.01
C MET A 57 11.81 -4.71 -10.78
N GLY A 58 11.32 -5.53 -9.84
CA GLY A 58 11.84 -6.87 -9.61
C GLY A 58 11.69 -7.80 -10.81
N ILE A 59 10.58 -7.70 -11.57
CA ILE A 59 10.43 -8.41 -12.85
C ILE A 59 11.53 -7.99 -13.83
N LYS A 60 11.75 -6.69 -14.00
CA LYS A 60 12.78 -6.20 -14.93
C LYS A 60 14.21 -6.53 -14.46
N ALA A 61 14.47 -6.44 -13.16
CA ALA A 61 15.77 -6.74 -12.58
C ALA A 61 16.15 -8.21 -12.76
N ARG A 62 15.18 -9.12 -12.72
CA ARG A 62 15.39 -10.54 -13.05
C ARG A 62 15.95 -10.71 -14.47
N ASP A 63 15.39 -10.02 -15.45
CA ASP A 63 15.90 -10.06 -16.84
C ASP A 63 17.32 -9.51 -16.95
N LEU A 64 17.69 -8.58 -16.07
CA LEU A 64 19.01 -7.97 -15.97
C LEU A 64 19.98 -8.76 -15.07
N SER A 65 19.53 -9.86 -14.47
CA SER A 65 20.29 -10.63 -13.47
C SER A 65 20.78 -9.78 -12.27
N ILE A 66 19.98 -8.79 -11.86
CA ILE A 66 20.22 -7.95 -10.68
C ILE A 66 19.29 -8.41 -9.56
N ASP A 67 19.84 -8.65 -8.37
CA ASP A 67 19.04 -8.93 -7.17
C ASP A 67 18.64 -7.63 -6.46
N LEU A 68 17.33 -7.36 -6.41
CA LEU A 68 16.78 -6.19 -5.70
C LEU A 68 16.27 -6.52 -4.29
N SER A 69 16.50 -7.75 -3.80
CA SER A 69 16.08 -8.16 -2.46
C SER A 69 16.62 -7.20 -1.40
N GLY A 70 15.75 -6.76 -0.49
CA GLY A 70 16.07 -5.76 0.52
C GLY A 70 15.87 -4.30 0.09
N THR A 71 15.46 -4.02 -1.16
CA THR A 71 15.07 -2.66 -1.56
C THR A 71 13.83 -2.23 -0.78
N GLU A 72 13.86 -1.02 -0.23
CA GLU A 72 12.78 -0.45 0.57
C GLU A 72 12.09 0.72 -0.16
N ALA A 73 10.83 0.97 0.17
CA ALA A 73 10.09 2.12 -0.33
C ALA A 73 9.39 2.87 0.82
N GLU A 74 9.78 4.11 1.03
CA GLU A 74 9.11 5.02 1.96
C GLU A 74 7.96 5.74 1.24
N VAL A 75 6.74 5.56 1.74
CA VAL A 75 5.53 6.10 1.12
C VAL A 75 4.97 7.22 1.97
N THR A 76 4.88 8.42 1.41
CA THR A 76 4.19 9.56 2.02
C THR A 76 2.99 9.95 1.16
N LYS A 77 1.78 9.87 1.72
CA LYS A 77 0.59 10.44 1.08
C LYS A 77 0.31 11.84 1.61
N THR A 78 -0.16 12.73 0.75
CA THR A 78 -0.71 14.03 1.13
C THR A 78 -2.21 14.03 0.80
N MET A 79 -3.03 14.45 1.78
CA MET A 79 -4.47 14.58 1.60
C MET A 79 -4.83 16.03 1.28
N ALA A 80 -5.77 16.23 0.36
CA ALA A 80 -6.46 17.50 0.18
C ALA A 80 -7.87 17.40 0.78
N SER A 81 -8.42 18.54 1.21
CA SER A 81 -9.78 18.68 1.74
C SER A 81 -10.74 19.18 0.66
N ASN A 82 -12.05 19.04 0.90
CA ASN A 82 -13.14 19.60 0.08
C ASN A 82 -13.13 19.23 -1.43
N PRO A 83 -13.40 17.97 -1.81
CA PRO A 83 -13.62 16.78 -0.97
C PRO A 83 -12.30 16.14 -0.51
N ARG A 84 -12.36 15.37 0.60
CA ARG A 84 -11.21 14.63 1.14
C ARG A 84 -10.72 13.59 0.12
N ARG A 85 -9.50 13.75 -0.37
CA ARG A 85 -8.87 12.84 -1.34
C ARG A 85 -7.35 12.86 -1.24
N ILE A 86 -6.68 11.86 -1.81
CA ILE A 86 -5.23 11.89 -1.99
C ILE A 86 -4.91 12.95 -3.05
N SER A 87 -4.07 13.93 -2.71
CA SER A 87 -3.59 14.97 -3.63
C SER A 87 -2.21 14.66 -4.19
N LYS A 88 -1.40 13.91 -3.44
CA LYS A 88 -0.05 13.51 -3.83
C LYS A 88 0.34 12.21 -3.15
N ILE A 89 1.08 11.38 -3.85
CA ILE A 89 1.82 10.25 -3.29
C ILE A 89 3.29 10.49 -3.64
N LYS A 90 4.15 10.55 -2.63
CA LYS A 90 5.60 10.55 -2.78
C LYS A 90 6.10 9.18 -2.38
N VAL A 91 6.86 8.54 -3.27
CA VAL A 91 7.55 7.28 -2.99
C VAL A 91 9.04 7.54 -3.11
N VAL A 92 9.78 7.26 -2.04
CA VAL A 92 11.25 7.28 -2.04
C VAL A 92 11.72 5.84 -2.01
N ILE A 93 12.42 5.41 -3.06
CA ILE A 93 12.92 4.05 -3.18
C ILE A 93 14.39 4.03 -2.79
N ASN A 94 14.72 3.24 -1.78
CA ASN A 94 16.09 3.02 -1.30
C ASN A 94 16.53 1.64 -1.79
N PHE A 95 17.35 1.61 -2.84
CA PHE A 95 17.86 0.38 -3.42
C PHE A 95 18.84 -0.31 -2.46
N SER A 96 18.73 -1.63 -2.32
CA SER A 96 19.67 -2.44 -1.54
C SER A 96 21.01 -2.66 -2.25
N VAL A 97 21.08 -2.33 -3.53
CA VAL A 97 22.26 -2.48 -4.37
C VAL A 97 22.75 -1.12 -4.84
N ALA A 98 24.06 -0.91 -4.76
CA ALA A 98 24.72 0.11 -5.55
C ALA A 98 24.98 -0.48 -6.94
N VAL A 99 24.59 0.24 -7.98
CA VAL A 99 24.95 -0.06 -9.37
C VAL A 99 25.85 1.07 -9.86
N ASP A 100 26.97 0.69 -10.48
CA ASP A 100 27.92 1.61 -11.11
C ASP A 100 27.39 2.18 -12.44
#